data_AF-A0AAU2C7B6-F1
#
_entry.id   AF-A0AAU2C7B6-F1
#
_cell.length_a   1.000
_cell.length_b   1.000
_cell.length_c   1.000
_cell.angle_alpha   90.00
_cell.angle_beta   90.00
_cell.angle_gamma   90.00
#
_symmetry.space_group_name_H-M   'P 1'
#
loop_
_entity.id
_entity.type
_entity.pdbx_description
1 polymer ?
#
loop_
_entity_poly.entity_id
_entity_poly.type
_entity_poly.pdbx_seq_one_letter_code
_entity_poly.pdbx_strand_id
1 'polypeptide(L)'
;MAALPVYTWRLAPDGLATRRQLRAKGLRPGGQDVVAQIERPRYRRPPLVAYLYSVDGAKPVRPMTPAKQAALDKANQARRTCPRCLRDAGYVIPAQLGVCVPCAYPDDQAAAA
;
A
#
# COMPACT_ATOMS: atom_id res chain seq x y z
N MET A 1 5.41 -30.32 -11.05
CA MET A 1 5.16 -29.09 -10.24
C MET A 1 5.32 -29.49 -8.79
N ALA A 2 6.40 -29.06 -8.13
CA ALA A 2 6.57 -29.34 -6.70
C ALA A 2 5.56 -28.50 -5.91
N ALA A 3 4.82 -29.13 -5.01
CA ALA A 3 3.92 -28.42 -4.10
C ALA A 3 4.76 -27.57 -3.13
N LEU A 4 4.29 -26.34 -2.84
CA LEU A 4 4.93 -25.49 -1.84
C LEU A 4 4.78 -26.14 -0.45
N PRO A 5 5.85 -26.19 0.36
CA PRO A 5 5.76 -26.61 1.75
C PRO A 5 4.71 -25.80 2.52
N VAL A 6 3.88 -26.51 3.27
CA VAL A 6 2.85 -25.92 4.14
C VAL A 6 3.23 -26.20 5.59
N TYR A 7 3.40 -25.15 6.38
CA TYR A 7 3.70 -25.24 7.81
C TYR A 7 2.47 -24.86 8.63
N THR A 8 2.28 -25.54 9.77
CA THR A 8 1.29 -25.11 10.76
C THR A 8 1.67 -23.75 11.35
N TRP A 9 0.68 -23.00 11.80
CA TRP A 9 0.85 -21.74 12.51
C TRP A 9 1.97 -21.79 13.56
N ARG A 10 2.96 -20.90 13.43
CA ARG A 10 4.17 -20.79 14.28
C ARG A 10 5.18 -21.95 14.19
N LEU A 11 5.04 -22.86 13.23
CA LEU A 11 5.95 -24.00 13.03
C LEU A 11 6.75 -23.91 11.71
N ALA A 12 6.88 -22.73 11.12
CA ALA A 12 7.79 -22.55 10.00
C ALA A 12 9.25 -22.52 10.48
N PRO A 13 10.19 -23.07 9.71
CA PRO A 13 11.61 -23.01 10.03
C PRO A 13 12.13 -21.57 10.00
N ASP A 14 13.25 -21.36 10.67
CA ASP A 14 14.01 -20.12 10.59
C ASP A 14 14.47 -19.83 9.16
N GLY A 15 14.87 -18.57 8.90
CA GLY A 15 15.25 -18.12 7.56
C GLY A 15 14.07 -17.82 6.63
N LEU A 16 12.83 -18.07 7.06
CA LEU A 16 11.62 -17.73 6.35
C LEU A 16 10.86 -16.58 7.02
N ALA A 17 10.31 -15.68 6.21
CA ALA A 17 9.56 -14.53 6.70
C ALA A 17 8.39 -14.17 5.78
N THR A 18 7.29 -13.72 6.40
CA THR A 18 6.19 -13.07 5.69
C THR A 18 6.63 -11.71 5.14
N ARG A 19 5.92 -11.19 4.12
CA ARG A 19 6.14 -9.82 3.61
C ARG A 19 6.15 -8.76 4.71
N ARG A 20 5.27 -8.89 5.71
CA ARG A 20 5.20 -7.95 6.85
C ARG A 20 6.43 -8.05 7.75
N GLN A 21 6.89 -9.27 8.05
CA GLN A 21 8.10 -9.49 8.85
C GLN A 21 9.35 -8.99 8.11
N LEU A 22 9.47 -9.21 6.81
CA LEU A 22 10.54 -8.63 5.99
C LEU A 22 10.51 -7.10 6.05
N ARG A 23 9.32 -6.49 5.91
CA ARG A 23 9.18 -5.03 5.94
C ARG A 23 9.60 -4.44 7.28
N ALA A 24 9.27 -5.10 8.39
CA ALA A 24 9.72 -4.69 9.73
C ALA A 24 11.25 -4.70 9.87
N LYS A 25 11.95 -5.53 9.10
CA LYS A 25 13.42 -5.58 9.02
C LYS A 25 14.01 -4.64 7.96
N GLY A 26 13.21 -3.78 7.33
CA GLY A 26 13.68 -2.93 6.22
C GLY A 26 13.95 -3.70 4.92
N LEU A 27 13.43 -4.94 4.80
CA LEU A 27 13.63 -5.82 3.66
C LEU A 27 12.36 -5.95 2.80
N ARG A 28 12.55 -6.42 1.56
CA ARG A 28 11.50 -6.82 0.62
C ARG A 28 11.86 -8.18 0.01
N PRO A 29 10.89 -8.95 -0.53
CA PRO A 29 11.16 -10.26 -1.14
C PRO A 29 12.18 -10.27 -2.29
N GLY A 30 12.56 -9.12 -2.83
CA GLY A 30 13.64 -9.07 -3.82
C GLY A 30 13.27 -9.55 -5.23
N GLY A 31 12.01 -9.96 -5.46
CA GLY A 31 11.52 -10.55 -6.71
C GLY A 31 11.43 -12.08 -6.67
N GLN A 32 11.72 -12.69 -5.51
CA GLN A 32 11.59 -14.14 -5.33
C GLN A 32 10.12 -14.58 -5.31
N ASP A 33 9.88 -15.81 -5.77
CA ASP A 33 8.59 -16.48 -5.62
C ASP A 33 8.33 -16.90 -4.17
N VAL A 34 7.09 -17.28 -3.89
CA VAL A 34 6.74 -17.85 -2.59
C VAL A 34 7.49 -19.17 -2.42
N VAL A 35 8.18 -19.34 -1.29
CA VAL A 35 8.96 -20.56 -1.01
C VAL A 35 8.22 -21.53 -0.08
N ALA A 36 7.27 -21.04 0.71
CA ALA A 36 6.40 -21.84 1.57
C ALA A 36 5.17 -21.03 2.00
N GLN A 37 4.21 -21.69 2.66
CA GLN A 37 3.09 -21.02 3.31
C GLN A 37 2.90 -21.51 4.74
N ILE A 38 2.37 -20.63 5.59
CA ILE A 38 1.87 -20.98 6.93
C ILE A 38 0.36 -20.98 6.91
N GLU A 39 -0.24 -21.99 7.52
CA GLU A 39 -1.68 -22.09 7.71
C GLU A 39 -2.07 -22.02 9.18
N ARG A 40 -3.01 -21.13 9.50
CA ARG A 40 -3.69 -21.08 10.79
C ARG A 40 -5.10 -21.66 10.64
N PRO A 41 -5.38 -22.85 11.20
CA PRO A 41 -6.70 -23.45 11.19
C PRO A 41 -7.75 -22.52 11.82
N ARG A 42 -8.98 -22.58 11.29
CA ARG A 42 -10.14 -21.88 11.84
C ARG A 42 -11.32 -22.83 11.91
N TYR A 43 -12.09 -22.74 12.99
CA TYR A 43 -13.29 -23.55 13.14
C TYR A 43 -14.33 -23.16 12.06
N ARG A 44 -14.81 -24.15 11.30
CA ARG A 44 -15.82 -24.00 10.22
C ARG A 44 -15.48 -22.94 9.16
N ARG A 45 -14.21 -22.59 8.96
CA ARG A 45 -13.76 -21.63 7.94
C ARG A 45 -12.44 -22.09 7.32
N PRO A 46 -12.14 -21.71 6.06
CA PRO A 46 -10.83 -21.97 5.47
C PRO A 46 -9.69 -21.42 6.35
N PRO A 47 -8.51 -22.05 6.37
CA PRO A 47 -7.38 -21.56 7.15
C PRO A 47 -6.96 -20.15 6.71
N LEU A 48 -6.34 -19.40 7.62
CA LEU A 48 -5.62 -18.19 7.22
C LEU A 48 -4.27 -18.60 6.66
N VAL A 49 -3.97 -18.15 5.45
CA VAL A 49 -2.72 -18.45 4.75
C VAL A 49 -1.79 -17.24 4.84
N ALA A 50 -0.53 -17.48 5.17
CA ALA A 50 0.53 -16.48 5.09
C ALA A 50 1.69 -17.01 4.24
N TYR A 51 1.99 -16.31 3.15
CA TYR A 51 3.11 -16.68 2.28
C TYR A 51 4.45 -16.29 2.88
N LEU A 52 5.41 -17.21 2.74
CA LEU A 52 6.77 -17.09 3.24
C LEU A 52 7.74 -16.90 2.09
N TYR A 53 8.78 -16.13 2.39
CA TYR A 53 9.87 -15.75 1.52
C TYR A 53 11.18 -16.02 2.27
N SER A 54 12.23 -16.40 1.56
CA SER A 54 13.58 -16.50 2.11
C SER A 54 14.07 -15.13 2.54
N VAL A 55 14.62 -15.06 3.75
CA VAL A 55 15.28 -13.87 4.30
C VAL A 55 16.62 -13.63 3.58
N ASP A 56 17.36 -14.68 3.25
CA ASP A 56 18.67 -14.56 2.58
C ASP A 56 18.55 -14.02 1.15
N GLY A 57 17.47 -14.38 0.46
CA GLY A 57 17.12 -13.83 -0.86
C GLY A 57 16.45 -12.45 -0.80
N ALA A 58 16.16 -11.93 0.39
CA ALA A 58 15.53 -10.64 0.55
C ALA A 58 16.50 -9.50 0.22
N LYS A 59 15.95 -8.39 -0.26
CA LYS A 59 16.72 -7.20 -0.61
C LYS A 59 16.28 -6.04 0.27
N PRO A 60 17.12 -5.03 0.53
CA PRO A 60 16.67 -3.80 1.14
C PRO A 60 15.47 -3.21 0.41
N VAL A 61 14.55 -2.64 1.19
CA VAL A 61 13.46 -1.83 0.65
C VAL A 61 14.07 -0.72 -0.19
N ARG A 62 13.50 -0.50 -1.39
CA ARG A 62 13.93 0.63 -2.22
C ARG A 62 13.61 1.93 -1.49
N PRO A 63 14.60 2.80 -1.22
CA PRO A 63 14.34 4.05 -0.55
C PRO A 63 13.46 4.95 -1.43
N MET A 64 12.79 5.89 -0.76
CA MET A 64 12.20 7.03 -1.45
C MET A 64 13.34 7.85 -2.05
N THR A 65 13.21 8.24 -3.31
CA THR A 65 14.19 9.12 -3.96
C THR A 65 13.59 10.51 -4.13
N PRO A 66 14.41 11.58 -4.16
CA PRO A 66 13.91 12.93 -4.41
C PRO A 66 13.07 13.04 -5.68
N ALA A 67 13.47 12.34 -6.76
CA ALA A 67 12.71 12.29 -8.01
C ALA A 67 11.31 11.66 -7.83
N LYS A 68 11.17 10.61 -7.01
CA LYS A 68 9.86 10.01 -6.70
C LYS A 68 9.02 10.94 -5.84
N GLN A 69 9.63 11.63 -4.88
CA GLN A 69 8.93 12.61 -4.07
C GLN A 69 8.36 13.73 -4.94
N ALA A 70 9.18 14.34 -5.81
CA ALA A 70 8.75 15.36 -6.75
C ALA A 70 7.64 14.88 -7.70
N ALA A 71 7.70 13.63 -8.16
CA ALA A 71 6.65 13.05 -8.99
C ALA A 71 5.31 12.91 -8.24
N LEU A 72 5.35 12.49 -6.97
CA LEU A 72 4.15 12.42 -6.13
C LEU A 72 3.60 13.81 -5.81
N ASP A 73 4.46 14.78 -5.52
CA ASP A 73 4.05 16.15 -5.26
C ASP A 73 3.37 16.77 -6.48
N LYS A 74 3.92 16.56 -7.68
CA LYS A 74 3.29 16.98 -8.94
C LYS A 74 1.95 16.29 -9.18
N ALA A 75 1.86 14.98 -8.92
CA ALA A 75 0.61 14.23 -9.07
C ALA A 75 -0.46 14.71 -8.06
N ASN A 76 -0.06 14.97 -6.82
CA ASN A 76 -0.95 15.50 -5.79
C ASN A 76 -1.41 16.92 -6.12
N GLN A 77 -0.51 17.79 -6.58
CA GLN A 77 -0.85 19.14 -7.02
C GLN A 77 -1.89 19.09 -8.14
N ALA A 78 -1.70 18.26 -9.17
CA ALA A 78 -2.67 18.11 -10.25
C ALA A 78 -4.07 17.66 -9.78
N ARG A 79 -4.13 16.81 -8.74
CA ARG A 79 -5.40 16.31 -8.17
C ARG A 79 -6.07 17.31 -7.23
N ARG A 80 -5.35 18.32 -6.76
CA ARG A 80 -5.81 19.31 -5.78
C ARG A 80 -6.06 20.68 -6.39
N THR A 81 -5.43 21.00 -7.52
CA THR A 81 -5.65 22.26 -8.23
C THR A 81 -6.99 22.24 -8.94
N CYS A 82 -7.87 23.16 -8.56
CA CYS A 82 -9.17 23.31 -9.19
C CYS A 82 -9.03 23.87 -10.61
N PRO A 83 -9.61 23.24 -11.65
CA PRO A 83 -9.51 23.75 -13.01
C PRO A 83 -10.29 25.06 -13.22
N ARG A 84 -11.24 25.40 -12.33
CA ARG A 84 -12.04 26.63 -12.42
C ARG A 84 -11.34 27.84 -11.80
N CYS A 85 -10.88 27.72 -10.56
CA CYS A 85 -10.29 28.84 -9.82
C CYS A 85 -8.76 28.80 -9.72
N LEU A 86 -8.14 27.75 -10.27
CA LEU A 86 -6.69 27.54 -10.35
C LEU A 86 -5.95 27.49 -9.00
N ARG A 87 -6.70 27.43 -7.90
CA ARG A 87 -6.16 27.31 -6.54
C ARG A 87 -6.03 25.85 -6.13
N ASP A 88 -5.01 25.56 -5.32
CA ASP A 88 -4.90 24.31 -4.59
C ASP A 88 -5.99 24.27 -3.50
N ALA A 89 -6.89 23.29 -3.59
CA ALA A 89 -8.00 23.13 -2.68
C ALA A 89 -7.61 22.63 -1.27
N GLY A 90 -6.38 22.13 -1.08
CA GLY A 90 -5.95 21.50 0.17
C GLY A 90 -6.31 20.02 0.28
N TYR A 91 -7.16 19.50 -0.62
CA TYR A 91 -7.63 18.12 -0.66
C TYR A 91 -7.78 17.62 -2.10
N VAL A 92 -7.81 16.30 -2.29
CA VAL A 92 -8.04 15.70 -3.61
C VAL A 92 -9.47 16.00 -4.06
N ILE A 93 -9.59 16.71 -5.18
CA ILE A 93 -10.89 17.11 -5.72
C ILE A 93 -11.72 15.86 -6.05
N PRO A 94 -12.98 15.78 -5.57
CA PRO A 94 -13.85 14.66 -5.89
C PRO A 94 -14.08 14.55 -7.40
N ALA A 95 -13.89 13.35 -7.95
CA ALA A 95 -14.06 13.11 -9.39
C ALA A 95 -15.48 13.44 -9.89
N GLN A 96 -16.49 13.26 -9.04
CA GLN A 96 -17.89 13.59 -9.35
C GLN A 96 -18.13 15.10 -9.51
N LEU A 97 -17.38 15.94 -8.80
CA LEU A 97 -17.52 17.39 -8.88
C LEU A 97 -16.65 17.98 -9.99
N GLY A 98 -15.47 17.40 -10.25
CA GLY A 98 -14.49 17.89 -11.23
C GLY A 98 -13.88 19.27 -10.90
N VAL A 99 -14.38 19.94 -9.86
CA VAL A 99 -13.91 21.21 -9.30
C VAL A 99 -13.90 21.13 -7.78
N CYS A 100 -13.18 22.05 -7.12
CA CYS A 100 -13.22 22.11 -5.66
C CYS A 100 -14.63 22.42 -5.14
N VAL A 101 -14.94 21.95 -3.93
CA VAL A 101 -16.22 22.18 -3.22
C VAL A 101 -16.64 23.66 -3.23
N PRO A 102 -15.77 24.66 -2.92
CA PRO A 102 -16.14 26.07 -3.02
C PRO A 102 -16.64 26.50 -4.42
N CYS A 103 -16.11 25.89 -5.47
CA CYS A 103 -16.52 26.18 -6.84
C CYS A 103 -17.78 25.41 -7.26
N ALA A 104 -18.00 24.22 -6.70
CA ALA A 104 -19.21 23.45 -6.95
C ALA A 104 -20.42 24.06 -6.23
N TYR A 105 -20.21 24.59 -5.02
CA TYR A 105 -21.24 25.13 -4.14
C TYR A 105 -20.81 26.49 -3.58
N PRO A 106 -20.86 27.56 -4.41
CA PRO A 106 -20.44 28.90 -3.98
C PRO A 106 -21.33 29.49 -2.88
N ASP A 107 -22.63 29.15 -2.88
CA ASP A 107 -23.61 29.71 -1.94
C ASP A 107 -23.54 29.04 -0.54
N ASP A 108 -23.09 27.78 -0.47
CA ASP A 108 -22.96 27.04 0.79
C ASP A 108 -21.82 27.58 1.68
N GLN A 109 -20.85 28.29 1.11
CA GLN A 109 -19.80 28.97 1.88
C GLN A 109 -20.32 30.20 2.62
N ALA A 110 -21.35 30.87 2.09
CA ALA A 110 -21.93 32.07 2.71
C ALA A 110 -22.81 31.74 3.93
N ALA A 111 -23.35 30.52 4.00
CA ALA A 111 -24.19 30.08 5.12
C ALA A 111 -23.40 29.68 6.39
N ALA A 112 -22.06 29.59 6.30
CA ALA A 112 -21.18 29.18 7.40
C ALA A 112 -20.46 30.34 8.11
N ALA A 113 -20.71 31.59 7.70
CA ALA A 113 -20.14 32.82 8.29
C ALA A 113 -21.19 33.57 9.12
#